data_AF-A0A1W4W3K6-F1
#
_entry.id   AF-A0A1W4W3K6-F1
#
_cell.length_a   1.000
_cell.length_b   1.000
_cell.length_c   1.000
_cell.angle_alpha   90.00
_cell.angle_beta   90.00
_cell.angle_gamma   90.00
#
_symmetry.space_group_name_H-M   'P 1'
#
loop_
_entity.id
_entity.type
_entity.pdbx_description
1 polymer ?
#
loop_
_entity_poly.entity_id
_entity_poly.type
_entity_poly.pdbx_seq_one_letter_code
_entity_poly.pdbx_strand_id
1 'polypeptide(L)'
;MTSLGNYSDSGKYRNIAITNSKRVHVGPSFQFNAPVNIIKNVLSINNCENSESDANDVRLNENKYNDTVHIISRRSWLAQPPLEPHTLLEAPAKYVIICHTATEEGFCVSENTYVIRLIQDFHIEGRKWNDIGYNFLVGSDGKIYEGRGFNVVGAHTYRYNTDSFAIAFVGTFVNKLPPSKAIIEARKLIALGVNNGAIAENYSLVGHCQLSPTRSPGDMLYEEIKKWDNWDSSKQYFKNGR
;
A
#
# COMPACT_ATOMS: atom_id res chain seq x y z
N MET A 1 16.99 63.95 7.30
CA MET A 1 17.42 63.25 6.08
C MET A 1 17.48 61.76 6.39
N THR A 2 16.63 60.96 5.73
CA THR A 2 16.73 59.50 5.39
C THR A 2 17.19 58.53 6.50
N SER A 3 16.32 57.71 7.12
CA SER A 3 15.50 56.56 6.66
C SER A 3 16.28 55.24 6.43
N LEU A 4 15.60 54.13 6.81
CA LEU A 4 15.83 52.68 6.62
C LEU A 4 16.36 51.97 7.88
N GLY A 5 15.65 51.04 8.51
CA GLY A 5 14.33 50.47 8.24
C GLY A 5 13.93 49.53 9.37
N ASN A 6 12.64 49.53 9.71
CA ASN A 6 12.03 48.57 10.61
C ASN A 6 12.00 47.19 9.96
N TYR A 7 12.45 46.15 10.68
CA TYR A 7 11.84 44.84 10.58
C TYR A 7 11.69 44.26 11.99
N SER A 8 10.49 44.42 12.52
CA SER A 8 9.96 43.60 13.60
C SER A 8 9.81 42.18 13.06
N ASP A 9 10.51 41.20 13.63
CA ASP A 9 10.05 39.82 13.54
C ASP A 9 9.62 39.33 14.92
N SER A 10 8.31 39.30 15.09
CA SER A 10 7.58 38.78 16.25
C SER A 10 7.60 37.24 16.27
N GLY A 11 8.76 36.62 16.09
CA GLY A 11 8.93 35.18 15.99
C GLY A 11 9.35 34.53 17.29
N LYS A 12 8.49 34.55 18.33
CA LYS A 12 8.72 33.78 19.56
C LYS A 12 8.47 32.30 19.29
N TYR A 13 9.33 31.65 18.51
CA TYR A 13 9.30 30.19 18.34
C TYR A 13 9.74 29.55 19.64
N ARG A 14 8.76 29.19 20.48
CA ARG A 14 8.98 28.33 21.63
C ARG A 14 8.43 26.95 21.32
N ASN A 15 9.26 25.96 21.60
CA ASN A 15 9.06 24.52 21.41
C ASN A 15 9.17 24.06 19.95
N ILE A 16 10.35 23.55 19.59
CA ILE A 16 10.53 22.71 18.40
C ILE A 16 10.46 21.26 18.88
N ALA A 17 9.40 20.55 18.51
CA ALA A 17 9.22 19.13 18.83
C ALA A 17 9.45 18.28 17.58
N ILE A 18 10.49 17.46 17.57
CA ILE A 18 10.74 16.47 16.53
C ILE A 18 10.40 15.10 17.14
N THR A 19 9.30 14.51 16.72
CA THR A 19 8.81 13.22 17.23
C THR A 19 8.66 12.21 16.07
N ASN A 20 8.84 10.92 16.36
CA ASN A 20 8.74 9.81 15.39
C ASN A 20 9.61 9.92 14.12
N SER A 21 10.85 10.39 14.27
CA SER A 21 11.82 10.50 13.15
C SER A 21 12.92 9.44 13.26
N LYS A 22 13.25 8.74 12.16
CA LYS A 22 14.22 7.61 12.15
C LYS A 22 15.67 7.99 11.83
N ARG A 23 15.91 9.06 11.07
CA ARG A 23 17.24 9.64 10.78
C ARG A 23 17.10 11.15 10.62
N VAL A 24 17.52 11.90 11.63
CA VAL A 24 17.52 13.37 11.59
C VAL A 24 18.95 13.82 11.28
N HIS A 25 19.17 14.52 10.18
CA HIS A 25 20.42 15.22 9.90
C HIS A 25 20.23 16.69 10.26
N VAL A 26 20.90 17.11 11.31
CA VAL A 26 21.00 18.51 11.72
C VAL A 26 22.40 18.97 11.32
N GLY A 27 22.50 20.09 10.60
CA GLY A 27 23.76 20.67 10.13
C GLY A 27 24.82 20.90 11.23
N PRO A 28 25.99 21.48 10.89
CA PRO A 28 27.23 21.30 11.67
C PRO A 28 27.28 21.92 13.08
N SER A 29 26.26 22.62 13.56
CA SER A 29 26.27 23.20 14.92
C SER A 29 24.87 23.36 15.49
N PHE A 30 24.63 22.70 16.64
CA PHE A 30 23.42 22.83 17.47
C PHE A 30 23.81 22.85 18.95
N GLN A 31 23.31 23.82 19.71
CA GLN A 31 23.65 24.05 21.11
C GLN A 31 22.37 24.03 21.97
N PHE A 32 22.34 23.20 23.01
CA PHE A 32 21.23 23.14 23.98
C PHE A 32 21.71 23.62 25.35
N ASN A 33 20.91 24.44 26.02
CA ASN A 33 21.19 24.94 27.38
C ASN A 33 20.34 24.22 28.45
N ALA A 34 19.89 22.98 28.20
CA ALA A 34 19.04 22.23 29.13
C ALA A 34 19.18 20.70 28.98
N PRO A 35 18.77 19.89 29.98
CA PRO A 35 18.85 18.44 29.93
C PRO A 35 17.87 17.83 28.92
N VAL A 36 18.30 16.78 28.22
CA VAL A 36 17.51 16.03 27.23
C VAL A 36 17.00 14.73 27.85
N ASN A 37 15.69 14.47 27.77
CA ASN A 37 15.06 13.21 28.21
C ASN A 37 14.44 12.45 27.02
N ILE A 38 14.75 11.15 26.87
CA ILE A 38 14.28 10.31 25.76
C ILE A 38 13.24 9.30 26.27
N ILE A 39 12.02 9.34 25.71
CA ILE A 39 10.96 8.34 26.00
C ILE A 39 10.90 7.36 24.83
N LYS A 40 11.25 6.08 25.07
CA LYS A 40 11.13 5.01 24.07
C LYS A 40 9.73 4.41 24.14
N ASN A 41 8.92 4.61 23.10
CA ASN A 41 7.78 3.72 22.80
C ASN A 41 8.16 2.89 21.58
N VAL A 42 8.54 1.63 21.80
CA VAL A 42 8.90 0.69 20.74
C VAL A 42 7.61 0.06 20.22
N LEU A 43 7.11 0.56 19.09
CA LEU A 43 6.38 -0.31 18.16
C LEU A 43 7.44 -0.89 17.22
N SER A 44 7.65 -2.20 17.30
CA SER A 44 8.68 -2.91 16.56
C SER A 44 8.56 -2.65 15.06
N ILE A 45 9.40 -1.76 14.54
CA ILE A 45 9.79 -1.84 13.13
C ILE A 45 10.74 -3.03 13.10
N ASN A 46 10.20 -4.21 12.78
CA ASN A 46 11.05 -5.36 12.55
C ASN A 46 12.01 -4.98 11.41
N ASN A 47 13.29 -4.84 11.74
CA ASN A 47 14.34 -4.79 10.74
C ASN A 47 14.29 -6.09 9.93
N CYS A 48 14.73 -6.03 8.68
CA CYS A 48 14.88 -7.20 7.81
C CYS A 48 16.03 -8.07 8.34
N GLU A 49 15.83 -8.68 9.49
CA GLU A 49 16.71 -9.71 10.01
C GLU A 49 16.20 -11.03 9.45
N ASN A 50 17.05 -11.66 8.64
CA ASN A 50 16.79 -12.94 8.02
C ASN A 50 16.53 -13.99 9.10
N SER A 51 15.30 -14.47 9.22
CA SER A 51 15.03 -15.74 9.91
C SER A 51 14.96 -16.85 8.86
N GLU A 52 16.12 -17.37 8.48
CA GLU A 52 16.21 -18.72 7.91
C GLU A 52 16.05 -19.75 9.04
N SER A 53 15.12 -20.68 8.82
CA SER A 53 14.89 -21.97 9.49
C SER A 53 14.85 -22.02 11.03
N ASP A 54 13.67 -22.38 11.55
CA ASP A 54 13.55 -23.57 12.39
C ASP A 54 12.16 -24.19 12.18
N ALA A 55 12.12 -25.22 11.34
CA ALA A 55 11.03 -26.18 11.34
C ALA A 55 11.25 -27.11 12.54
N ASN A 56 10.47 -26.98 13.60
CA ASN A 56 10.07 -28.10 14.45
C ASN A 56 8.92 -27.72 15.40
N ASP A 57 7.78 -28.36 15.12
CA ASP A 57 6.70 -28.80 16.02
C ASP A 57 6.24 -27.85 17.14
N VAL A 58 5.18 -27.10 16.85
CA VAL A 58 4.23 -26.65 17.88
C VAL A 58 2.84 -27.06 17.43
N ARG A 59 2.28 -28.04 18.15
CA ARG A 59 0.87 -28.46 18.09
C ARG A 59 -0.04 -27.23 18.05
N LEU A 60 -0.74 -27.05 16.94
CA LEU A 60 -1.68 -25.96 16.74
C LEU A 60 -2.90 -26.20 17.63
N ASN A 61 -2.97 -25.50 18.75
CA ASN A 61 -4.22 -25.32 19.48
C ASN A 61 -5.10 -24.38 18.64
N GLU A 62 -6.21 -24.92 18.12
CA GLU A 62 -7.30 -24.17 17.50
C GLU A 62 -7.94 -23.22 18.51
N ASN A 63 -7.35 -22.04 18.70
CA ASN A 63 -7.99 -20.96 19.43
C ASN A 63 -7.64 -19.60 18.80
N LYS A 64 -8.54 -19.17 17.91
CA LYS A 64 -8.89 -17.76 17.65
C LYS A 64 -7.76 -16.88 17.13
N TYR A 65 -7.40 -17.06 15.85
CA TYR A 65 -6.81 -15.96 15.08
C TYR A 65 -7.78 -14.78 15.13
N ASN A 66 -7.37 -13.66 15.72
CA ASN A 66 -8.11 -12.42 15.61
C ASN A 66 -8.23 -12.07 14.12
N ASP A 67 -9.44 -12.10 13.58
CA ASP A 67 -9.82 -11.74 12.19
C ASP A 67 -9.56 -10.27 11.82
N THR A 68 -8.77 -9.55 12.61
CA THR A 68 -8.45 -8.16 12.39
C THR A 68 -7.43 -8.01 11.27
N VAL A 69 -7.87 -7.43 10.15
CA VAL A 69 -7.01 -7.00 9.05
C VAL A 69 -6.19 -5.79 9.50
N HIS A 70 -4.86 -5.89 9.43
CA HIS A 70 -3.96 -4.79 9.78
C HIS A 70 -3.47 -4.06 8.53
N ILE A 71 -3.93 -2.82 8.36
CA ILE A 71 -3.55 -1.96 7.23
C ILE A 71 -2.47 -0.97 7.69
N ILE A 72 -1.32 -0.97 7.00
CA ILE A 72 -0.29 0.05 7.12
C ILE A 72 -0.79 1.30 6.40
N SER A 73 -1.15 2.31 7.19
CA SER A 73 -1.70 3.57 6.68
C SER A 73 -0.70 4.35 5.83
N ARG A 74 -1.22 5.23 4.97
CA ARG A 74 -0.41 6.17 4.16
C ARG A 74 0.68 6.88 4.95
N ARG A 75 0.34 7.36 6.14
CA ARG A 75 1.29 8.02 7.04
C ARG A 75 2.41 7.09 7.50
N SER A 76 2.10 5.82 7.74
CA SER A 76 3.05 4.84 8.30
C SER A 76 4.11 4.41 7.28
N TRP A 77 3.76 4.36 5.99
CA TRP A 77 4.72 4.10 4.91
C TRP A 77 5.28 5.37 4.26
N LEU A 78 5.02 6.55 4.84
CA LEU A 78 5.54 7.85 4.39
C LEU A 78 5.08 8.22 2.97
N ALA A 79 3.80 8.00 2.68
CA ALA A 79 3.17 8.43 1.44
C ALA A 79 3.32 9.94 1.24
N GLN A 80 3.66 10.36 0.02
CA GLN A 80 3.43 11.76 -0.36
C GLN A 80 1.90 12.03 -0.46
N PRO A 81 1.47 13.27 -0.19
CA PRO A 81 0.08 13.65 -0.40
C PRO A 81 -0.32 13.51 -1.88
N PRO A 82 -1.60 13.25 -2.19
CA PRO A 82 -2.07 13.33 -3.57
C PRO A 82 -1.95 14.79 -4.09
N LEU A 83 -1.81 14.94 -5.41
CA LEU A 83 -1.71 16.27 -6.04
C LEU A 83 -2.98 17.11 -5.87
N GLU A 84 -4.13 16.44 -5.87
CA GLU A 84 -5.48 16.96 -5.76
C GLU A 84 -6.30 16.06 -4.82
N PRO A 85 -7.38 16.57 -4.20
CA PRO A 85 -8.29 15.75 -3.40
C PRO A 85 -8.77 14.50 -4.16
N HIS A 86 -8.83 13.37 -3.45
CA HIS A 86 -9.30 12.12 -4.02
C HIS A 86 -10.79 12.20 -4.41
N THR A 87 -11.11 11.72 -5.61
CA THR A 87 -12.50 11.51 -6.04
C THR A 87 -13.04 10.23 -5.38
N LEU A 88 -14.25 10.31 -4.83
CA LEU A 88 -14.91 9.18 -4.19
C LEU A 88 -15.70 8.35 -5.19
N LEU A 89 -15.85 7.05 -4.91
CA LEU A 89 -16.80 6.19 -5.61
C LEU A 89 -18.24 6.58 -5.22
N GLU A 90 -19.15 6.59 -6.19
CA GLU A 90 -20.57 6.90 -5.94
C GLU A 90 -21.34 5.73 -5.31
N ALA A 91 -20.81 4.52 -5.43
CA ALA A 91 -21.39 3.28 -4.95
C ALA A 91 -20.29 2.28 -4.54
N PRO A 92 -20.63 1.21 -3.81
CA PRO A 92 -19.69 0.13 -3.52
C PRO A 92 -19.06 -0.42 -4.81
N ALA A 93 -17.78 -0.75 -4.75
CA ALA A 93 -17.05 -1.27 -5.91
C ALA A 93 -17.68 -2.58 -6.41
N LYS A 94 -18.01 -2.62 -7.69
CA LYS A 94 -18.60 -3.79 -8.36
C LYS A 94 -17.53 -4.77 -8.82
N TYR A 95 -16.30 -4.30 -9.02
CA TYR A 95 -15.18 -5.12 -9.45
C TYR A 95 -14.06 -5.11 -8.40
N VAL A 96 -13.51 -6.27 -8.11
CA VAL A 96 -12.22 -6.40 -7.43
C VAL A 96 -11.19 -6.81 -8.46
N ILE A 97 -10.20 -5.95 -8.71
CA ILE A 97 -9.19 -6.15 -9.74
C ILE A 97 -7.84 -6.49 -9.09
N ILE A 98 -7.34 -7.70 -9.36
CA ILE A 98 -6.05 -8.13 -8.87
C ILE A 98 -4.95 -7.74 -9.87
N CYS A 99 -3.94 -7.05 -9.36
CA CYS A 99 -2.77 -6.59 -10.10
C CYS A 99 -1.46 -7.14 -9.50
N HIS A 100 -0.39 -7.06 -10.27
CA HIS A 100 0.97 -6.98 -9.72
C HIS A 100 1.58 -5.61 -10.03
N THR A 101 2.65 -5.25 -9.33
CA THR A 101 3.37 -4.00 -9.58
C THR A 101 4.43 -4.13 -10.68
N ALA A 102 4.81 -5.36 -11.04
CA ALA A 102 5.93 -5.65 -11.94
C ALA A 102 7.27 -5.04 -11.46
N THR A 103 7.44 -4.98 -10.14
CA THR A 103 8.66 -4.51 -9.48
C THR A 103 9.41 -5.68 -8.84
N GLU A 104 10.51 -5.37 -8.16
CA GLU A 104 11.07 -6.24 -7.13
C GLU A 104 10.08 -6.48 -5.98
N GLU A 105 10.23 -7.61 -5.31
CA GLU A 105 9.49 -7.94 -4.09
C GLU A 105 10.17 -7.37 -2.85
N GLY A 106 9.37 -7.02 -1.84
CA GLY A 106 9.86 -6.79 -0.49
C GLY A 106 9.36 -7.86 0.46
N PHE A 107 10.23 -8.39 1.31
CA PHE A 107 9.93 -9.45 2.29
C PHE A 107 9.79 -8.93 3.72
N CYS A 108 10.11 -7.66 3.94
CA CYS A 108 9.93 -6.93 5.20
C CYS A 108 9.28 -5.55 4.96
N VAL A 109 8.90 -4.89 6.05
CA VAL A 109 8.18 -3.61 5.99
C VAL A 109 8.99 -2.51 5.33
N SER A 110 10.29 -2.41 5.60
CA SER A 110 11.14 -1.37 5.02
C SER A 110 11.37 -1.54 3.52
N GLU A 111 11.53 -2.77 3.03
CA GLU A 111 11.67 -3.04 1.59
C GLU A 111 10.39 -2.72 0.84
N ASN A 112 9.23 -3.19 1.32
CA ASN A 112 7.94 -2.86 0.72
C ASN A 112 7.69 -1.35 0.78
N THR A 113 7.96 -0.70 1.91
CA THR A 113 7.84 0.76 2.02
C THR A 113 8.68 1.48 0.96
N TYR A 114 9.92 1.04 0.74
CA TYR A 114 10.79 1.61 -0.29
C TYR A 114 10.21 1.43 -1.69
N VAL A 115 9.83 0.21 -2.08
CA VAL A 115 9.28 -0.09 -3.40
C VAL A 115 7.96 0.64 -3.65
N ILE A 116 7.06 0.67 -2.67
CA ILE A 116 5.77 1.35 -2.78
C ILE A 116 5.93 2.85 -2.97
N ARG A 117 6.90 3.47 -2.29
CA ARG A 117 7.22 4.89 -2.51
C ARG A 117 7.73 5.15 -3.92
N LEU A 118 8.62 4.31 -4.45
CA LEU A 118 9.07 4.43 -5.84
C LEU A 118 7.90 4.30 -6.84
N ILE A 119 6.95 3.39 -6.57
CA ILE A 119 5.74 3.25 -7.39
C ILE A 119 4.89 4.53 -7.32
N GLN A 120 4.70 5.10 -6.13
CA GLN A 120 3.95 6.34 -5.96
C GLN A 120 4.63 7.51 -6.71
N ASP A 121 5.95 7.67 -6.54
CA ASP A 121 6.74 8.71 -7.19
C ASP A 121 6.66 8.56 -8.72
N PHE A 122 6.79 7.34 -9.24
CA PHE A 122 6.64 7.09 -10.68
C PHE A 122 5.22 7.40 -11.19
N HIS A 123 4.18 7.07 -10.43
CA HIS A 123 2.80 7.40 -10.80
C HIS A 123 2.52 8.90 -10.82
N ILE A 124 3.00 9.64 -9.82
CA ILE A 124 2.80 11.08 -9.72
C ILE A 124 3.72 11.84 -10.69
N GLU A 125 5.03 11.63 -10.60
CA GLU A 125 6.01 12.40 -11.36
C GLU A 125 6.14 11.91 -12.80
N GLY A 126 6.17 10.59 -12.99
CA GLY A 126 6.36 9.97 -14.30
C GLY A 126 5.07 9.94 -15.13
N ARG A 127 3.94 9.53 -14.54
CA ARG A 127 2.66 9.40 -15.25
C ARG A 127 1.71 10.58 -15.08
N LYS A 128 2.04 11.57 -14.24
CA LYS A 128 1.19 12.73 -13.93
C LYS A 128 -0.18 12.34 -13.38
N TRP A 129 -0.25 11.22 -12.67
CA TRP A 129 -1.45 10.82 -11.96
C TRP A 129 -1.58 11.58 -10.66
N ASN A 130 -2.82 11.70 -10.16
CA ASN A 130 -3.09 12.35 -8.89
C ASN A 130 -2.34 11.69 -7.71
N ASP A 131 -2.22 10.36 -7.75
CA ASP A 131 -1.63 9.56 -6.68
C ASP A 131 -1.28 8.16 -7.22
N ILE A 132 -0.71 7.30 -6.36
CA ILE A 132 -0.51 5.87 -6.63
C ILE A 132 -1.78 5.24 -7.21
N GLY A 133 -1.65 4.45 -8.29
CA GLY A 133 -2.81 4.02 -9.06
C GLY A 133 -3.73 3.01 -8.38
N TYR A 134 -3.26 2.29 -7.34
CA TYR A 134 -3.98 1.19 -6.70
C TYR A 134 -4.68 1.64 -5.41
N ASN A 135 -5.80 0.99 -5.06
CA ASN A 135 -6.47 1.22 -3.78
C ASN A 135 -5.64 0.67 -2.62
N PHE A 136 -5.16 -0.56 -2.76
CA PHE A 136 -4.32 -1.23 -1.77
C PHE A 136 -3.19 -2.00 -2.44
N LEU A 137 -2.11 -2.18 -1.68
CA LEU A 137 -0.97 -2.99 -2.08
C LEU A 137 -0.70 -4.05 -1.01
N VAL A 138 -0.24 -5.23 -1.42
CA VAL A 138 0.11 -6.32 -0.50
C VAL A 138 1.55 -6.74 -0.75
N GLY A 139 2.37 -6.62 0.28
CA GLY A 139 3.78 -7.01 0.22
C GLY A 139 3.97 -8.51 0.41
N SER A 140 5.09 -9.04 -0.08
CA SER A 140 5.52 -10.43 0.21
C SER A 140 5.88 -10.64 1.69
N ASP A 141 5.89 -9.58 2.49
CA ASP A 141 5.91 -9.62 3.96
C ASP A 141 4.57 -10.02 4.59
N GLY A 142 3.48 -10.06 3.81
CA GLY A 142 2.13 -10.32 4.28
C GLY A 142 1.49 -9.11 4.96
N LYS A 143 1.92 -7.88 4.65
CA LYS A 143 1.28 -6.66 5.14
C LYS A 143 0.52 -5.98 4.01
N ILE A 144 -0.60 -5.36 4.38
CA ILE A 144 -1.42 -4.55 3.49
C ILE A 144 -1.00 -3.09 3.67
N TYR A 145 -0.75 -2.41 2.57
CA TYR A 145 -0.39 -1.00 2.50
C TYR A 145 -1.53 -0.23 1.85
N GLU A 146 -2.00 0.81 2.54
CA GLU A 146 -3.03 1.71 2.03
C GLU A 146 -2.48 2.53 0.87
N GLY A 147 -3.00 2.30 -0.35
CA GLY A 147 -2.77 3.16 -1.50
C GLY A 147 -3.76 4.32 -1.47
N ARG A 148 -4.70 4.34 -2.41
CA ARG A 148 -5.82 5.29 -2.37
C ARG A 148 -6.89 4.96 -1.31
N GLY A 149 -6.91 3.73 -0.80
CA GLY A 149 -7.86 3.31 0.23
C GLY A 149 -9.23 2.90 -0.31
N PHE A 150 -10.16 2.66 0.62
CA PHE A 150 -11.55 2.32 0.32
C PHE A 150 -12.32 3.52 -0.22
N ASN A 151 -13.36 3.27 -1.02
CA ASN A 151 -14.29 4.29 -1.53
C ASN A 151 -13.65 5.41 -2.37
N VAL A 152 -12.44 5.20 -2.87
CA VAL A 152 -11.70 6.18 -3.69
C VAL A 152 -11.48 5.62 -5.10
N VAL A 153 -11.71 6.47 -6.11
CA VAL A 153 -11.46 6.16 -7.52
C VAL A 153 -9.98 5.87 -7.77
N GLY A 154 -9.70 4.72 -8.39
CA GLY A 154 -8.36 4.28 -8.77
C GLY A 154 -7.75 5.01 -9.99
N ALA A 155 -6.55 4.61 -10.39
CA ALA A 155 -5.98 4.89 -11.71
C ALA A 155 -5.30 3.64 -12.33
N HIS A 156 -5.65 2.46 -11.85
CA HIS A 156 -5.01 1.19 -12.17
C HIS A 156 -5.51 0.56 -13.48
N THR A 157 -6.79 0.76 -13.83
CA THR A 157 -7.42 0.08 -14.96
C THR A 157 -8.37 1.02 -15.68
N TYR A 158 -7.94 1.48 -16.85
CA TYR A 158 -8.71 2.42 -17.68
C TYR A 158 -10.13 1.89 -17.94
N ARG A 159 -11.14 2.78 -17.85
CA ARG A 159 -12.60 2.50 -17.91
C ARG A 159 -13.23 1.75 -16.73
N TYR A 160 -12.44 1.22 -15.81
CA TYR A 160 -12.97 0.50 -14.64
C TYR A 160 -12.75 1.24 -13.33
N ASN A 161 -11.82 2.21 -13.29
CA ASN A 161 -11.42 2.93 -12.06
C ASN A 161 -12.57 3.50 -11.21
N THR A 162 -13.70 3.88 -11.80
CA THR A 162 -14.85 4.51 -11.11
C THR A 162 -15.82 3.51 -10.48
N ASP A 163 -15.65 2.22 -10.76
CA ASP A 163 -16.58 1.15 -10.37
C ASP A 163 -15.83 -0.03 -9.72
N SER A 164 -14.54 0.14 -9.43
CA SER A 164 -13.66 -0.95 -9.05
C SER A 164 -12.74 -0.61 -7.90
N PHE A 165 -12.24 -1.67 -7.29
CA PHE A 165 -11.32 -1.70 -6.18
C PHE A 165 -10.12 -2.56 -6.58
N ALA A 166 -8.91 -2.00 -6.60
CA ALA A 166 -7.71 -2.76 -6.98
C ALA A 166 -6.78 -3.08 -5.82
N ILE A 167 -6.35 -4.35 -5.79
CA ILE A 167 -5.27 -4.83 -4.94
C ILE A 167 -4.08 -5.17 -5.82
N ALA A 168 -2.95 -4.50 -5.60
CA ALA A 168 -1.70 -4.82 -6.28
C ALA A 168 -0.74 -5.60 -5.36
N PHE A 169 -0.33 -6.79 -5.78
CA PHE A 169 0.75 -7.49 -5.11
C PHE A 169 2.09 -6.84 -5.51
N VAL A 170 2.90 -6.46 -4.50
CA VAL A 170 4.21 -5.84 -4.71
C VAL A 170 5.19 -6.91 -5.15
N GLY A 171 5.56 -6.90 -6.43
CA GLY A 171 6.45 -7.87 -7.05
C GLY A 171 6.06 -8.24 -8.48
N THR A 172 6.68 -9.32 -8.97
CA THR A 172 6.43 -9.89 -10.30
C THR A 172 6.07 -11.38 -10.18
N PHE A 173 4.81 -11.71 -10.46
CA PHE A 173 4.23 -13.05 -10.23
C PHE A 173 3.91 -13.81 -11.51
N VAL A 174 4.77 -13.64 -12.51
CA VAL A 174 4.65 -14.33 -13.80
C VAL A 174 5.01 -15.81 -13.67
N ASN A 175 6.15 -16.11 -13.06
CA ASN A 175 6.70 -17.47 -12.96
C ASN A 175 6.68 -18.03 -11.52
N LYS A 176 6.13 -17.27 -10.57
CA LYS A 176 6.03 -17.67 -9.17
C LYS A 176 4.83 -17.02 -8.51
N LEU A 177 4.33 -17.63 -7.44
CA LEU A 177 3.27 -17.06 -6.61
C LEU A 177 3.83 -16.10 -5.57
N PRO A 178 3.04 -15.10 -5.12
CA PRO A 178 3.30 -14.42 -3.88
C PRO A 178 3.31 -15.41 -2.70
N PRO A 179 4.00 -15.12 -1.59
CA PRO A 179 3.92 -15.94 -0.38
C PRO A 179 2.47 -16.11 0.10
N SER A 180 2.13 -17.29 0.62
CA SER A 180 0.75 -17.61 1.03
C SER A 180 0.15 -16.60 2.02
N LYS A 181 0.98 -16.02 2.90
CA LYS A 181 0.54 -14.94 3.81
C LYS A 181 0.02 -13.71 3.07
N ALA A 182 0.62 -13.31 1.95
CA ALA A 182 0.15 -12.19 1.14
C ALA A 182 -1.21 -12.52 0.50
N ILE A 183 -1.37 -13.74 -0.03
CA ILE A 183 -2.64 -14.22 -0.61
C ILE A 183 -3.75 -14.21 0.44
N ILE A 184 -3.48 -14.73 1.64
CA ILE A 184 -4.44 -14.77 2.75
C ILE A 184 -4.88 -13.34 3.14
N GLU A 185 -3.93 -12.42 3.31
CA GLU A 185 -4.24 -11.05 3.71
C GLU A 185 -5.01 -10.27 2.62
N ALA A 186 -4.71 -10.52 1.33
CA ALA A 186 -5.50 -9.96 0.24
C ALA A 186 -6.96 -10.43 0.29
N ARG A 187 -7.21 -11.72 0.55
CA ARG A 187 -8.58 -12.26 0.71
C ARG A 187 -9.30 -11.65 1.92
N LYS A 188 -8.61 -11.53 3.06
CA LYS A 188 -9.19 -10.87 4.25
C LYS A 188 -9.51 -9.40 3.98
N LEU A 189 -8.68 -8.70 3.22
CA LEU A 189 -8.94 -7.31 2.82
C LEU A 189 -10.21 -7.19 1.97
N ILE A 190 -10.43 -8.12 1.04
CA ILE A 190 -11.67 -8.16 0.24
C ILE A 190 -12.88 -8.39 1.16
N ALA A 191 -12.79 -9.38 2.05
CA ALA A 191 -13.86 -9.65 3.02
C ALA A 191 -14.17 -8.44 3.91
N LEU A 192 -13.14 -7.71 4.36
CA LEU A 192 -13.30 -6.46 5.11
C LEU A 192 -14.03 -5.39 4.26
N GLY A 193 -13.66 -5.25 2.98
CA GLY A 193 -14.29 -4.32 2.06
C GLY A 193 -15.75 -4.65 1.77
N VAL A 194 -16.12 -5.93 1.73
CA VAL A 194 -17.54 -6.33 1.65
C VAL A 194 -18.26 -5.99 2.94
N ASN A 195 -17.70 -6.38 4.09
CA ASN A 195 -18.32 -6.17 5.41
C ASN A 195 -18.55 -4.68 5.75
N ASN A 196 -17.70 -3.78 5.28
CA ASN A 196 -17.83 -2.33 5.52
C ASN A 196 -18.62 -1.60 4.41
N GLY A 197 -19.12 -2.32 3.41
CA GLY A 197 -19.89 -1.76 2.29
C GLY A 197 -19.06 -1.01 1.24
N ALA A 198 -17.73 -1.11 1.25
CA ALA A 198 -16.88 -0.52 0.20
C ALA A 198 -16.84 -1.36 -1.08
N ILE A 199 -17.12 -2.66 -0.98
CA ILE A 199 -17.20 -3.61 -2.09
C ILE A 199 -18.60 -4.22 -2.06
N ALA A 200 -19.25 -4.33 -3.23
CA ALA A 200 -20.57 -4.95 -3.33
C ALA A 200 -20.51 -6.44 -2.96
N GLU A 201 -21.54 -7.00 -2.32
CA GLU A 201 -21.56 -8.43 -1.94
C GLU A 201 -21.42 -9.38 -3.14
N ASN A 202 -22.00 -9.00 -4.28
CA ASN A 202 -21.95 -9.73 -5.55
C ASN A 202 -20.87 -9.19 -6.51
N TYR A 203 -19.77 -8.67 -5.97
CA TYR A 203 -18.66 -8.16 -6.79
C TYR A 203 -18.15 -9.21 -7.78
N SER A 204 -17.52 -8.77 -8.87
CA SER A 204 -16.79 -9.64 -9.80
C SER A 204 -15.29 -9.55 -9.54
N LEU A 205 -14.65 -10.66 -9.19
CA LEU A 205 -13.20 -10.77 -9.06
C LEU A 205 -12.58 -11.05 -10.44
N VAL A 206 -11.62 -10.22 -10.84
CA VAL A 206 -10.93 -10.35 -12.12
C VAL A 206 -9.44 -10.05 -12.00
N GLY A 207 -8.64 -10.64 -12.87
CA GLY A 207 -7.26 -10.23 -13.11
C GLY A 207 -7.20 -9.01 -14.02
N HIS A 208 -6.22 -8.13 -13.83
CA HIS A 208 -6.04 -6.93 -14.66
C HIS A 208 -5.98 -7.24 -16.17
N CYS A 209 -5.37 -8.37 -16.55
CA CYS A 209 -5.28 -8.90 -17.91
C CYS A 209 -6.62 -9.26 -18.56
N GLN A 210 -7.71 -9.38 -17.80
CA GLN A 210 -9.06 -9.58 -18.35
C GLN A 210 -9.72 -8.26 -18.79
N LEU A 211 -9.16 -7.11 -18.38
CA LEU A 211 -9.74 -5.78 -18.61
C LEU A 211 -8.84 -4.86 -19.43
N SER A 212 -7.56 -5.21 -19.58
CA SER A 212 -6.56 -4.41 -20.31
C SER A 212 -5.49 -5.32 -20.93
N PRO A 213 -4.84 -4.89 -22.03
CA PRO A 213 -3.77 -5.65 -22.69
C PRO A 213 -2.47 -5.59 -21.88
N THR A 214 -2.45 -6.28 -20.74
CA THR A 214 -1.33 -6.37 -19.81
C THR A 214 -1.16 -7.81 -19.34
N ARG A 215 0.05 -8.17 -18.91
CA ARG A 215 0.32 -9.46 -18.27
C ARG A 215 0.01 -9.47 -16.76
N SER A 216 -0.27 -8.30 -16.16
CA SER A 216 -0.69 -8.22 -14.76
C SER A 216 -2.00 -9.01 -14.54
N PRO A 217 -2.15 -9.79 -13.46
CA PRO A 217 -1.31 -9.87 -12.26
C PRO A 217 -0.12 -10.84 -12.36
N GLY A 218 0.19 -11.36 -13.55
CA GLY A 218 1.20 -12.39 -13.79
C GLY A 218 0.57 -13.78 -13.83
N ASP A 219 1.10 -14.64 -14.69
CA ASP A 219 0.49 -15.92 -15.04
C ASP A 219 0.22 -16.82 -13.81
N MET A 220 1.20 -16.96 -12.90
CA MET A 220 1.00 -17.77 -11.70
C MET A 220 -0.06 -17.20 -10.76
N LEU A 221 -0.02 -15.89 -10.48
CA LEU A 221 -1.03 -15.25 -9.63
C LEU A 221 -2.41 -15.27 -10.31
N TYR A 222 -2.47 -15.16 -11.63
CA TYR A 222 -3.71 -15.30 -12.39
C TYR A 222 -4.34 -16.69 -12.24
N GLU A 223 -3.54 -17.76 -12.32
CA GLU A 223 -4.07 -19.12 -12.07
C GLU A 223 -4.53 -19.33 -10.63
N GLU A 224 -3.94 -18.61 -9.67
CA GLU A 224 -4.35 -18.68 -8.26
C GLU A 224 -5.71 -18.00 -8.02
N ILE A 225 -5.91 -16.77 -8.52
CA ILE A 225 -7.15 -16.01 -8.27
C ILE A 225 -8.40 -16.64 -8.91
N LYS A 226 -8.24 -17.51 -9.91
CA LYS A 226 -9.35 -18.30 -10.47
C LYS A 226 -10.04 -19.19 -9.45
N LYS A 227 -9.36 -19.52 -8.35
CA LYS A 227 -9.84 -20.38 -7.28
C LYS A 227 -10.55 -19.60 -6.18
N TRP A 228 -10.51 -18.27 -6.23
CA TRP A 228 -11.09 -17.42 -5.21
C TRP A 228 -12.59 -17.23 -5.45
N ASP A 229 -13.30 -16.88 -4.38
CA ASP A 229 -14.72 -16.58 -4.43
C ASP A 229 -14.99 -15.39 -5.37
N ASN A 230 -16.13 -15.44 -6.06
CA ASN A 230 -16.58 -14.43 -7.02
C ASN A 230 -15.67 -14.24 -8.26
N TRP A 231 -14.81 -15.21 -8.58
CA TRP A 231 -14.08 -15.23 -9.85
C TRP A 231 -15.03 -15.15 -11.06
N ASP A 232 -14.83 -14.13 -11.90
CA ASP A 232 -15.62 -13.94 -13.13
C ASP A 232 -14.88 -14.52 -14.36
N SER A 233 -15.28 -15.72 -14.75
CA SER A 233 -14.77 -16.41 -15.94
C SER A 233 -15.33 -15.86 -17.27
N SER A 234 -16.34 -14.99 -17.24
CA SER A 234 -16.97 -14.45 -18.46
C SER A 234 -16.10 -13.37 -19.12
N LYS A 235 -15.20 -12.73 -18.37
CA LYS A 235 -14.25 -11.75 -18.92
C LYS A 235 -13.09 -12.46 -19.59
N GLN A 236 -12.90 -12.17 -20.87
CA GLN A 236 -11.84 -12.77 -21.67
C GLN A 236 -10.46 -12.28 -21.23
N TYR A 237 -9.50 -13.19 -21.06
CA TYR A 237 -8.09 -12.83 -20.96
C TYR A 237 -7.62 -12.24 -22.30
N PHE A 238 -7.13 -11.00 -22.32
CA PHE A 238 -6.54 -10.40 -23.51
C PHE A 238 -5.19 -11.08 -23.81
N LYS A 239 -5.26 -12.25 -24.48
CA LYS A 239 -4.09 -13.03 -24.92
C LYS A 239 -3.49 -12.32 -26.14
N ASN A 240 -2.44 -11.54 -25.89
CA ASN A 240 -1.58 -10.83 -26.83
C ASN A 240 -2.20 -9.56 -27.43
N GLY A 241 -1.56 -8.43 -27.12
CA GLY A 241 -1.69 -7.23 -27.93
C GLY A 241 -1.31 -7.56 -29.39
N ARG A 242 -2.26 -7.33 -30.28
CA ARG A 242 -1.98 -6.77 -31.60
C ARG A 242 -2.57 -5.37 -31.60
#